data_AF-A0A966Q2I1-F1
#
_entry.id   AF-A0A966Q2I1-F1
#
_cell.length_a   1.000
_cell.length_b   1.000
_cell.length_c   1.000
_cell.angle_alpha   90.00
_cell.angle_beta   90.00
_cell.angle_gamma   90.00
#
_symmetry.space_group_name_H-M   'P 1'
#
loop_
_entity.id
_entity.type
_entity.pdbx_description
1 polymer ?
#
loop_
_entity_poly.entity_id
_entity_poly.type
_entity_poly.pdbx_seq_one_letter_code
_entity_poly.pdbx_strand_id
1 'polypeptide(L)'
;FSDEKVIKKDIVNDKGHDSQSRTNTISSQNSANKTVSRKDSILAILRTNSNLTIKDFAKVIKDCSEKTIQRELIALVKSGVVKRVGERRWSTYSLS
;
A
#
# COMPACT_ATOMS: atom_id res chain seq x y z
N PHE A 1 -0.85 -62.74 -15.89
CA PHE A 1 -0.57 -61.56 -16.72
C PHE A 1 -0.35 -60.40 -15.79
N SER A 2 0.72 -59.68 -16.09
CA SER A 2 1.38 -58.58 -15.39
C SER A 2 0.49 -57.51 -14.74
N ASP A 3 1.07 -56.95 -13.66
CA ASP A 3 1.06 -55.53 -13.25
C ASP A 3 -0.24 -54.71 -13.32
N GLU A 4 -0.60 -54.05 -12.22
CA GLU A 4 -0.14 -52.66 -12.02
C GLU A 4 -0.76 -51.97 -10.78
N LYS A 5 0.13 -51.31 -10.01
CA LYS A 5 -0.01 -50.13 -9.12
C LYS A 5 -1.05 -50.11 -7.98
N VAL A 6 -0.59 -50.13 -6.72
CA VAL A 6 0.05 -49.03 -5.96
C VAL A 6 -0.97 -48.06 -5.34
N ILE A 7 -1.16 -48.25 -4.03
CA ILE A 7 -1.15 -47.26 -2.94
C ILE A 7 -1.85 -45.92 -3.22
N LYS A 8 -2.96 -45.67 -2.52
CA LYS A 8 -3.24 -44.36 -1.94
C LYS A 8 -3.45 -44.52 -0.44
N LYS A 9 -2.40 -44.16 0.29
CA LYS A 9 -2.37 -43.98 1.75
C LYS A 9 -3.21 -42.77 2.12
N ASP A 10 -3.76 -42.87 3.32
CA ASP A 10 -4.48 -41.87 4.10
C ASP A 10 -3.77 -40.51 4.10
N ILE A 11 -4.55 -39.44 3.89
CA ILE A 11 -4.24 -38.12 4.44
C ILE A 11 -5.53 -37.56 5.02
N VAL A 12 -5.73 -37.88 6.31
CA VAL A 12 -6.47 -37.04 7.25
C VAL A 12 -5.92 -35.63 7.13
N ASN A 13 -6.76 -34.68 6.73
CA ASN A 13 -6.42 -33.27 6.75
C ASN A 13 -6.78 -32.69 8.12
N ASP A 14 -6.02 -33.10 9.14
CA ASP A 14 -5.86 -32.34 10.37
C ASP A 14 -4.87 -31.20 10.09
N LYS A 15 -5.38 -29.98 9.99
CA LYS A 15 -4.59 -28.76 10.15
C LYS A 15 -5.40 -27.76 10.96
N GLY A 16 -5.49 -28.04 12.25
CA GLY A 16 -5.46 -26.96 13.23
C GLY A 16 -4.07 -26.32 13.18
N HIS A 17 -4.01 -25.04 12.80
CA HIS A 17 -2.88 -24.19 13.14
C HIS A 17 -3.41 -22.81 13.53
N ASP A 18 -3.53 -22.67 14.85
CA ASP A 18 -3.03 -21.55 15.65
C ASP A 18 -3.02 -20.14 15.02
N SER A 19 -3.85 -19.29 15.64
CA SER A 19 -3.53 -17.92 16.07
C SER A 19 -2.66 -17.08 15.14
N GLN A 20 -3.28 -16.11 14.45
CA GLN A 20 -2.71 -14.76 14.38
C GLN A 20 -3.79 -13.75 13.99
N SER A 21 -4.34 -13.12 15.02
CA SER A 21 -4.94 -11.79 14.93
C SER A 21 -4.01 -10.89 14.11
N ARG A 22 -4.47 -10.46 12.92
CA ARG A 22 -3.84 -9.34 12.21
C ARG A 22 -4.54 -8.04 12.59
N THR A 23 -4.71 -7.78 13.89
CA THR A 23 -4.78 -6.41 14.40
C THR A 23 -3.39 -5.82 14.31
N ASN A 24 -3.03 -5.33 13.13
CA ASN A 24 -1.78 -4.60 12.96
C ASN A 24 -1.96 -3.17 13.48
N THR A 25 -2.11 -3.06 14.81
CA THR A 25 -2.03 -1.81 15.55
C THR A 25 -0.57 -1.36 15.54
N ILE A 26 -0.11 -0.78 14.43
CA ILE A 26 1.14 -0.02 14.41
C ILE A 26 0.83 1.35 14.99
N SER A 27 0.72 1.39 16.31
CA SER A 27 1.02 2.60 17.08
C SER A 27 2.54 2.70 17.17
N SER A 28 3.16 3.36 16.20
CA SER A 28 4.48 3.95 16.39
C SER A 28 4.30 5.45 16.30
N GLN A 29 4.12 6.04 17.49
CA GLN A 29 4.05 7.46 17.69
C GLN A 29 5.47 8.03 17.58
N ASN A 30 5.54 9.14 16.85
CA ASN A 30 6.43 10.27 17.09
C ASN A 30 7.91 10.13 16.67
N SER A 31 8.21 10.70 15.52
CA SER A 31 9.46 11.44 15.33
C SER A 31 9.10 12.84 14.85
N ALA A 32 8.81 13.70 15.82
CA ALA A 32 8.90 15.14 15.68
C ALA A 32 10.35 15.50 15.35
N ASN A 33 10.70 15.46 14.06
CA ASN A 33 11.92 16.08 13.56
C ASN A 33 11.57 16.88 12.32
N LYS A 34 11.83 18.18 12.44
CA LYS A 34 11.68 19.26 11.47
C LYS A 34 12.49 18.96 10.20
N THR A 35 11.98 18.02 9.42
CA THR A 35 12.38 17.73 8.05
C THR A 35 11.18 18.10 7.22
N VAL A 36 11.37 18.91 6.19
CA VAL A 36 10.32 19.20 5.21
C VAL A 36 9.81 17.86 4.71
N SER A 37 8.67 17.44 5.22
CA SER A 37 8.25 16.05 5.12
C SER A 37 7.90 15.78 3.67
N ARG A 38 8.22 14.58 3.17
CA ARG A 38 7.87 14.15 1.80
C ARG A 38 6.38 14.39 1.46
N LYS A 39 5.53 14.35 2.50
CA LYS A 39 4.11 14.72 2.46
C LYS A 39 3.88 16.16 2.00
N ASP A 40 4.70 17.11 2.44
CA ASP A 40 4.63 18.51 2.06
C ASP A 40 4.96 18.68 0.57
N SER A 41 5.96 17.98 0.05
CA SER A 41 6.24 17.95 -1.40
C SER A 41 5.07 17.37 -2.19
N ILE A 42 4.45 16.29 -1.73
CA ILE A 42 3.23 15.72 -2.34
C ILE A 42 2.08 16.75 -2.30
N LEU A 43 1.91 17.45 -1.18
CA LEU A 43 0.89 18.50 -1.04
C LEU A 43 1.15 19.69 -1.96
N ALA A 44 2.39 20.16 -2.05
CA ALA A 44 2.79 21.25 -2.91
C ALA A 44 2.51 20.92 -4.38
N ILE A 45 2.81 19.69 -4.79
CA ILE A 45 2.50 19.20 -6.13
C ILE A 45 0.98 19.14 -6.36
N LEU A 46 0.21 18.65 -5.39
CA LEU A 46 -1.25 18.60 -5.45
C LEU A 46 -1.91 19.99 -5.48
N ARG A 47 -1.29 20.99 -4.84
CA ARG A 47 -1.72 22.40 -4.91
C ARG A 47 -1.55 22.97 -6.31
N THR A 48 -0.50 22.57 -7.02
CA THR A 48 -0.27 22.98 -8.42
C THR A 48 -1.17 22.20 -9.38
N ASN A 49 -1.31 20.88 -9.18
CA ASN A 49 -2.10 19.99 -10.04
C ASN A 49 -2.83 18.94 -9.20
N SER A 50 -4.15 18.95 -9.22
CA SER A 50 -5.00 18.06 -8.42
C SER A 50 -5.47 16.81 -9.18
N ASN A 51 -4.94 16.51 -10.37
CA ASN A 51 -5.30 15.33 -11.15
C ASN A 51 -4.06 14.51 -11.52
N LEU A 52 -3.24 14.18 -10.52
CA LEU A 52 -1.98 13.50 -10.74
C LEU A 52 -2.06 12.04 -10.38
N THR A 53 -1.40 11.21 -11.19
CA THR A 53 -1.24 9.79 -10.91
C THR A 53 0.04 9.54 -10.12
N ILE A 54 0.17 8.35 -9.53
CA ILE A 54 1.38 7.95 -8.78
C ILE A 54 2.64 8.08 -9.66
N LYS A 55 2.53 7.81 -10.96
CA LYS A 55 3.64 8.00 -11.92
C LYS A 55 4.05 9.45 -12.06
N ASP A 56 3.12 10.39 -12.04
CA ASP A 56 3.45 11.82 -12.14
C ASP A 56 4.15 12.29 -10.88
N PHE A 57 3.71 11.85 -9.70
CA PHE A 57 4.46 12.08 -8.47
C PHE A 57 5.86 11.46 -8.51
N ALA A 58 6.03 10.26 -9.06
CA ALA A 58 7.34 9.62 -9.19
C ALA A 58 8.27 10.33 -10.20
N LYS A 59 7.72 11.05 -11.19
CA LYS A 59 8.50 11.89 -12.11
C LYS A 59 9.01 13.17 -11.43
N VAL A 60 8.18 13.77 -10.58
CA VAL A 60 8.50 15.03 -9.89
C VAL A 60 9.34 14.78 -8.63
N ILE A 61 8.96 13.81 -7.81
CA ILE A 61 9.66 13.43 -6.58
C ILE A 61 10.60 12.27 -6.90
N LYS A 62 11.85 12.60 -7.22
CA LYS A 62 12.90 11.58 -7.48
C LYS A 62 13.54 11.01 -6.22
N ASP A 63 13.21 11.55 -5.06
CA ASP A 63 13.75 11.11 -3.76
C ASP A 63 13.22 9.75 -3.29
N CYS A 64 12.17 9.23 -3.96
CA CYS A 64 11.42 8.06 -3.51
C CYS A 64 10.98 7.18 -4.68
N SER A 65 10.89 5.86 -4.46
CA SER A 65 10.22 4.96 -5.40
C SER A 65 8.70 5.16 -5.38
N GLU A 66 8.05 4.80 -6.50
CA GLU A 66 6.59 4.85 -6.67
C GLU A 66 5.83 4.15 -5.53
N LYS A 67 6.34 3.00 -5.05
CA LYS A 67 5.78 2.27 -3.90
C LYS A 67 5.77 3.07 -2.61
N THR A 68 6.76 3.93 -2.40
CA THR A 68 6.82 4.82 -1.23
C THR A 68 5.81 5.96 -1.39
N ILE A 69 5.74 6.57 -2.57
CA ILE A 69 4.74 7.61 -2.87
C ILE A 69 3.31 7.06 -2.73
N GLN A 70 3.06 5.84 -3.22
CA GLN A 70 1.78 5.16 -3.05
C GLN A 70 1.41 5.03 -1.57
N ARG A 71 2.36 4.64 -0.71
CA ARG A 71 2.12 4.56 0.75
C ARG A 71 1.81 5.92 1.36
N GLU A 72 2.56 6.95 0.99
CA GLU A 72 2.32 8.32 1.47
C GLU A 72 0.94 8.83 1.02
N LEU A 73 0.58 8.64 -0.25
CA LEU A 73 -0.74 8.99 -0.78
C LEU A 73 -1.86 8.24 -0.04
N ILE A 74 -1.70 6.94 0.21
CA ILE A 74 -2.68 6.17 1.00
C ILE A 74 -2.78 6.72 2.43
N ALA A 75 -1.66 7.06 3.06
CA ALA A 75 -1.66 7.65 4.40
C ALA A 75 -2.40 9.00 4.42
N LEU A 76 -2.18 9.83 3.39
CA LEU A 76 -2.85 11.12 3.22
C LEU A 76 -4.34 11.00 2.89
N VAL A 77 -4.74 9.98 2.13
CA VAL A 77 -6.14 9.64 1.88
C VAL A 77 -6.81 9.15 3.17
N LYS A 78 -6.12 8.31 3.95
CA LYS A 78 -6.61 7.86 5.26
C LYS A 78 -6.74 9.00 6.26
N SER A 79 -5.85 9.99 6.22
CA SER A 79 -5.96 11.19 7.04
C SER A 79 -6.98 12.21 6.52
N GLY A 80 -7.62 11.97 5.37
CA GLY A 80 -8.63 12.85 4.79
C GLY A 80 -8.09 14.11 4.13
N VAL A 81 -6.77 14.21 3.90
CA VAL A 81 -6.14 15.40 3.29
C VAL A 81 -6.24 15.36 1.77
N VAL A 82 -6.24 14.16 1.19
CA VAL A 82 -6.20 13.94 -0.26
C VAL A 82 -7.31 12.97 -0.64
N LYS A 83 -8.01 13.24 -1.73
CA LYS A 83 -9.02 12.36 -2.32
C LYS A 83 -8.41 11.58 -3.47
N ARG A 84 -8.53 10.25 -3.41
CA ARG A 84 -8.21 9.36 -4.53
C ARG A 84 -9.46 9.16 -5.38
N VAL A 85 -9.39 9.48 -6.66
CA VAL A 85 -10.47 9.28 -7.64
C VAL A 85 -9.98 8.32 -8.71
N GLY A 86 -10.75 7.28 -9.01
CA GLY A 86 -10.49 6.40 -10.15
C GLY A 86 -10.73 4.92 -9.87
N GLU A 87 -11.11 4.20 -10.93
CA GLU A 87 -11.71 2.86 -10.90
C GLU A 87 -10.79 1.76 -10.37
N ARG A 88 -9.46 1.78 -10.68
CA ARG A 88 -8.58 0.64 -10.31
C ARG A 88 -7.08 0.90 -10.26
N ARG A 89 -6.40 1.08 -11.40
CA ARG A 89 -4.91 1.14 -11.49
C ARG A 89 -4.35 2.53 -11.81
N TRP A 90 -5.22 3.42 -12.26
CA TRP A 90 -4.89 4.77 -12.73
C TRP A 90 -5.63 5.81 -11.90
N SER A 91 -5.78 5.53 -10.60
CA SER A 91 -6.39 6.51 -9.71
C SER A 91 -5.56 7.78 -9.68
N THR A 92 -6.24 8.89 -9.92
CA THR A 92 -5.71 10.23 -9.73
C THR A 92 -5.96 10.67 -8.30
N TYR A 93 -5.13 11.59 -7.84
CA TYR A 93 -5.20 12.12 -6.49
C TYR A 93 -5.39 13.63 -6.57
N SER A 94 -6.29 14.13 -5.74
CA SER A 94 -6.74 15.53 -5.66
C SER A 94 -6.77 15.99 -4.20
N LEU A 95 -6.63 17.28 -3.92
CA LEU A 95 -6.86 17.80 -2.57
C LEU A 95 -8.34 17.63 -2.18
N SER A 96 -8.59 17.24 -0.93
CA SER A 96 -9.95 17.08 -0.40
C SER A 96 -10.66 18.41 -0.23
#